data_AF-A0A7S0LUS7-F1
#
_entry.id   AF-A0A7S0LUS7-F1
#
_cell.length_a   1.000
_cell.length_b   1.000
_cell.length_c   1.000
_cell.angle_alpha   90.00
_cell.angle_beta   90.00
_cell.angle_gamma   90.00
#
_symmetry.space_group_name_H-M   'P 1'
#
loop_
_entity.id
_entity.type
_entity.pdbx_description
1 polymer ?
#
loop_
_entity_poly.entity_id
_entity_poly.type
_entity_poly.pdbx_seq_one_letter_code
_entity_poly.pdbx_strand_id
1 'polypeptide(L)'
;APAAAAAREEAVGLFYERHAKGNDLLLCKWLMLQATADTADCLAKVDGLLSHPDFSLRNPNKMRALVGAFAANLPRFHAADGSGYRWLADRILEVDKMNPQSAARQASALSSFRRYDAGRQALMRAQLQRLLDAPGLSKDTFEIAARSLKD
;
A
#
# COMPACT_ATOMS: atom_id res chain seq x y z
N ALA A 1 25.43 1.76 2.65
CA ALA A 1 26.25 1.53 3.85
C ALA A 1 25.43 1.82 5.12
N PRO A 2 25.73 1.18 6.26
CA PRO A 2 24.98 1.36 7.51
C PRO A 2 24.84 2.81 7.96
N ALA A 3 25.90 3.62 7.81
CA ALA A 3 25.90 5.04 8.16
C ALA A 3 24.87 5.87 7.36
N ALA A 4 24.70 5.57 6.06
CA ALA A 4 23.70 6.24 5.22
C ALA A 4 22.26 5.84 5.61
N ALA A 5 22.06 4.60 6.07
CA ALA A 5 20.77 4.16 6.59
C ALA A 5 20.43 4.88 7.90
N ALA A 6 21.39 4.99 8.83
CA ALA A 6 21.19 5.69 10.09
C ALA A 6 20.87 7.19 9.88
N ALA A 7 21.64 7.88 9.04
CA ALA A 7 21.40 9.29 8.72
C ALA A 7 20.02 9.51 8.07
N ARG A 8 19.53 8.56 7.26
CA ARG A 8 18.17 8.60 6.71
C ARG A 8 17.11 8.48 7.81
N GLU A 9 17.22 7.48 8.69
CA GLU A 9 16.24 7.30 9.78
C GLU A 9 16.20 8.55 10.68
N GLU A 10 17.37 9.12 10.99
CA GLU A 10 17.47 10.36 11.77
C GLU A 10 16.79 11.53 11.05
N ALA A 11 17.08 11.75 9.77
CA ALA A 11 16.48 12.85 9.01
C ALA A 11 14.96 12.71 8.88
N VAL A 12 14.47 11.49 8.65
CA VAL A 12 13.04 11.19 8.58
C VAL A 12 12.36 11.41 9.93
N GLY A 13 12.98 10.98 11.03
CA GLY A 13 12.48 11.22 12.39
C GLY A 13 12.46 12.71 12.76
N LEU A 14 13.53 13.45 12.44
CA LEU A 14 13.61 14.89 12.66
C LEU A 14 12.56 15.67 11.88
N PHE A 15 12.31 15.29 10.62
CA PHE A 15 11.24 15.92 9.84
C PHE A 15 9.87 15.69 10.48
N TYR A 16 9.61 14.49 11.00
CA TYR A 16 8.36 14.20 11.68
C TYR A 16 8.18 15.08 12.92
N GLU A 17 9.13 15.06 13.84
CA GLU A 17 9.01 15.80 15.11
C GLU A 17 8.96 17.32 14.91
N ARG A 18 9.71 17.87 13.94
CA ARG A 18 9.77 19.32 13.73
C ARG A 18 8.64 19.88 12.88
N HIS A 19 8.03 19.08 12.01
CA HIS A 19 7.15 19.60 10.97
C HIS A 19 5.87 18.79 10.76
N ALA A 20 5.94 17.46 10.80
CA ALA A 20 4.81 16.63 10.38
C ALA A 20 3.83 16.30 11.51
N LYS A 21 4.31 16.18 12.75
CA LYS A 21 3.49 15.85 13.92
C LYS A 21 2.39 16.90 14.12
N GLY A 22 1.14 16.45 14.15
CA GLY A 22 -0.04 17.34 14.21
C GLY A 22 -0.35 18.13 12.94
N ASN A 23 0.39 17.94 11.84
CA ASN A 23 0.13 18.56 10.54
C ASN A 23 -0.16 17.49 9.47
N ASP A 24 -1.44 17.25 9.17
CA ASP A 24 -1.89 16.18 8.29
C ASP A 24 -1.27 16.21 6.87
N LEU A 25 -1.04 17.41 6.32
CA LEU A 25 -0.46 17.55 4.98
C LEU A 25 1.01 17.14 4.97
N LEU A 26 1.78 17.61 5.95
CA LEU A 26 3.20 17.28 6.08
C LEU A 26 3.40 15.83 6.52
N LEU A 27 2.51 15.30 7.34
CA LEU A 27 2.45 13.87 7.66
C LEU A 27 2.24 13.01 6.41
N CYS A 28 1.33 13.40 5.51
CA CYS A 28 1.17 12.68 4.25
C CYS A 28 2.46 12.67 3.41
N LYS A 29 3.22 13.76 3.38
CA LYS A 29 4.53 13.79 2.69
C LYS A 29 5.54 12.86 3.37
N TRP A 30 5.56 12.85 4.70
CA TRP A 30 6.44 11.99 5.49
C TRP A 30 6.11 10.49 5.32
N LEU A 31 4.83 10.12 5.31
CA LEU A 31 4.38 8.75 5.02
C LEU A 31 4.78 8.33 3.60
N MET A 32 4.55 9.20 2.62
CA MET A 32 4.88 8.93 1.22
C MET A 32 6.37 8.71 1.00
N LEU A 33 7.22 9.53 1.62
CA LEU A 33 8.69 9.39 1.53
C LEU A 33 9.15 8.00 1.99
N GLN A 34 8.56 7.47 3.07
CA GLN A 34 8.90 6.15 3.58
C GLN A 34 8.32 5.02 2.71
N ALA A 35 7.11 5.22 2.19
CA ALA A 35 6.44 4.24 1.33
C ALA A 35 7.11 4.07 -0.04
N THR A 36 7.77 5.11 -0.54
CA THR A 36 8.51 5.09 -1.81
C THR A 36 10.01 4.86 -1.65
N ALA A 37 10.49 4.57 -0.43
CA ALA A 37 11.90 4.33 -0.18
C ALA A 37 12.41 3.12 -0.99
N ASP A 38 13.55 3.29 -1.66
CA ASP A 38 14.23 2.18 -2.34
C ASP A 38 15.12 1.40 -1.38
N THR A 39 14.48 0.70 -0.45
CA THR A 39 15.15 -0.16 0.53
C THR A 39 14.50 -1.53 0.59
N ALA A 40 15.29 -2.57 0.82
CA ALA A 40 14.77 -3.94 0.89
C ALA A 40 13.75 -4.14 2.04
N ASP A 41 13.88 -3.36 3.13
CA ASP A 41 13.01 -3.37 4.30
C ASP A 41 11.78 -2.44 4.18
N CYS A 42 11.56 -1.81 3.01
CA CYS A 42 10.50 -0.82 2.82
C CYS A 42 9.11 -1.35 3.20
N LEU A 43 8.75 -2.57 2.78
CA LEU A 43 7.45 -3.16 3.14
C LEU A 43 7.29 -3.33 4.66
N ALA A 44 8.33 -3.80 5.35
CA ALA A 44 8.29 -3.98 6.80
C ALA A 44 8.11 -2.63 7.54
N LYS A 45 8.76 -1.56 7.05
CA LYS A 45 8.58 -0.21 7.59
C LYS A 45 7.18 0.33 7.35
N VAL A 46 6.68 0.18 6.12
CA VAL A 46 5.33 0.62 5.75
C VAL A 46 4.26 -0.10 6.57
N ASP A 47 4.43 -1.40 6.81
CA ASP A 47 3.55 -2.18 7.67
C ASP A 47 3.57 -1.68 9.12
N GLY A 48 4.76 -1.40 9.68
CA GLY A 48 4.89 -0.82 11.02
C GLY A 48 4.23 0.56 11.16
N LEU A 49 4.21 1.36 10.10
CA LEU A 49 3.56 2.68 10.08
C LEU A 49 2.02 2.60 10.17
N LEU A 50 1.41 1.43 9.96
CA LEU A 50 -0.03 1.24 10.19
C LEU A 50 -0.41 1.41 11.66
N SER A 51 0.53 1.19 12.59
CA SER A 51 0.35 1.39 14.03
C SER A 51 0.84 2.76 14.52
N HIS A 52 1.28 3.64 13.62
CA HIS A 52 1.76 4.97 14.00
C HIS A 52 0.60 5.81 14.58
N PRO A 53 0.79 6.54 15.71
CA PRO A 53 -0.29 7.25 16.40
C PRO A 53 -1.00 8.29 15.54
N ASP A 54 -0.26 8.96 14.64
CA ASP A 54 -0.84 9.94 13.73
C ASP A 54 -1.41 9.32 12.44
N PHE A 55 -1.31 8.00 12.25
CA PHE A 55 -1.85 7.30 11.08
C PHE A 55 -3.24 6.72 11.37
N SER A 56 -4.11 6.78 10.35
CA SER A 56 -5.38 6.06 10.39
C SER A 56 -5.75 5.62 8.99
N LEU A 57 -6.04 4.32 8.84
CA LEU A 57 -6.47 3.74 7.56
C LEU A 57 -7.82 4.28 7.09
N ARG A 58 -8.64 4.82 8.01
CA ARG A 58 -9.93 5.45 7.69
C ARG A 58 -9.79 6.79 6.98
N ASN A 59 -8.66 7.47 7.15
CA ASN A 59 -8.40 8.74 6.48
C ASN A 59 -7.92 8.46 5.05
N PRO A 60 -8.70 8.81 4.01
CA PRO A 60 -8.36 8.47 2.62
C PRO A 60 -7.06 9.13 2.15
N ASN A 61 -6.68 10.27 2.72
CA ASN A 61 -5.43 10.95 2.40
C ASN A 61 -4.23 10.20 2.97
N LYS A 62 -4.31 9.75 4.23
CA LYS A 62 -3.25 8.98 4.89
C LYS A 62 -3.13 7.57 4.27
N MET A 63 -4.25 6.91 3.99
CA MET A 63 -4.27 5.64 3.27
C MET A 63 -3.56 5.76 1.92
N ARG A 64 -3.92 6.77 1.11
CA ARG A 64 -3.26 7.02 -0.18
C ARG A 64 -1.77 7.35 -0.01
N ALA A 65 -1.41 8.13 1.00
CA ALA A 65 -0.03 8.54 1.25
C ALA A 65 0.89 7.38 1.69
N LEU A 66 0.34 6.35 2.35
CA LEU A 66 1.11 5.19 2.80
C LEU A 66 0.89 3.97 1.89
N VAL A 67 -0.34 3.43 1.88
CA VAL A 67 -0.71 2.21 1.14
C VAL A 67 -0.63 2.42 -0.37
N GLY A 68 -1.23 3.52 -0.85
CA GLY A 68 -1.22 3.82 -2.28
C GLY A 68 0.18 4.17 -2.80
N ALA A 69 0.97 4.89 -2.01
CA ALA A 69 2.35 5.20 -2.36
C ALA A 69 3.24 3.94 -2.38
N PHE A 70 3.05 3.00 -1.46
CA PHE A 70 3.76 1.72 -1.49
C PHE A 70 3.37 0.89 -2.73
N ALA A 71 2.09 0.84 -3.09
CA ALA A 71 1.65 0.17 -4.32
C ALA A 71 2.25 0.79 -5.60
N ALA A 72 2.62 2.08 -5.56
CA ALA A 72 3.34 2.77 -6.63
C ALA A 72 4.87 2.56 -6.59
N ASN A 73 5.42 2.02 -5.50
CA ASN A 73 6.85 1.68 -5.38
C ASN A 73 7.12 0.35 -6.11
N LEU A 74 7.18 0.40 -7.45
CA LEU A 74 7.17 -0.79 -8.31
C LEU A 74 8.19 -1.87 -7.93
N PRO A 75 9.48 -1.56 -7.63
CA PRO A 75 10.45 -2.59 -7.27
C PRO A 75 10.10 -3.34 -5.98
N ARG A 76 9.42 -2.67 -5.04
CA ARG A 76 9.04 -3.24 -3.74
C ARG A 76 7.65 -3.88 -3.78
N PHE A 77 6.70 -3.25 -4.47
CA PHE A 77 5.36 -3.79 -4.64
C PHE A 77 5.37 -5.07 -5.49
N HIS A 78 6.16 -5.10 -6.57
CA HIS A 78 6.32 -6.26 -7.44
C HIS A 78 7.49 -7.17 -7.02
N ALA A 79 7.74 -7.30 -5.71
CA ALA A 79 8.66 -8.31 -5.19
C ALA A 79 8.26 -9.72 -5.69
N ALA A 80 9.26 -10.54 -6.04
CA ALA A 80 9.02 -11.83 -6.69
C ALA A 80 8.26 -12.84 -5.82
N ASP A 81 8.27 -12.66 -4.50
CA ASP A 81 7.56 -13.47 -3.51
C ASP A 81 6.07 -13.10 -3.34
N GLY A 82 5.62 -12.03 -4.03
CA GLY A 82 4.25 -11.52 -3.95
C GLY A 82 3.86 -10.92 -2.59
N SER A 83 4.83 -10.63 -1.71
CA SER A 83 4.61 -10.02 -0.40
C SER A 83 3.83 -8.71 -0.50
N GLY A 84 4.20 -7.84 -1.44
CA GLY A 84 3.51 -6.58 -1.69
C GLY A 84 2.04 -6.75 -2.12
N TYR A 85 1.75 -7.75 -2.96
CA TYR A 85 0.37 -8.00 -3.41
C TYR A 85 -0.52 -8.49 -2.28
N ARG A 86 -0.02 -9.44 -1.49
CA ARG A 86 -0.75 -9.99 -0.32
C ARG A 86 -1.00 -8.90 0.72
N TRP A 87 0.02 -8.12 1.02
CA TRP A 87 -0.09 -6.98 1.94
C TRP A 87 -1.15 -5.98 1.47
N LEU A 88 -1.16 -5.62 0.19
CA LEU A 88 -2.17 -4.70 -0.35
C LEU A 88 -3.59 -5.28 -0.26
N ALA A 89 -3.76 -6.57 -0.58
CA ALA A 89 -5.06 -7.23 -0.49
C ALA A 89 -5.60 -7.24 0.95
N ASP A 90 -4.73 -7.47 1.95
CA ASP A 90 -5.11 -7.38 3.37
C ASP A 90 -5.63 -5.99 3.71
N ARG A 91 -4.93 -4.93 3.29
CA ARG A 91 -5.34 -3.54 3.53
C ARG A 91 -6.64 -3.18 2.81
N ILE A 92 -6.85 -3.68 1.59
CA ILE A 92 -8.10 -3.48 0.85
C ILE A 92 -9.27 -4.09 1.63
N LEU A 93 -9.17 -5.36 2.03
CA LEU A 93 -10.24 -6.05 2.77
C LEU A 93 -10.55 -5.39 4.12
N GLU A 94 -9.52 -4.87 4.78
CA GLU A 94 -9.68 -4.12 6.03
C GLU A 94 -10.46 -2.82 5.81
N VAL A 95 -10.09 -2.01 4.79
CA VAL A 95 -10.71 -0.70 4.57
C VAL A 95 -12.06 -0.80 3.85
N ASP A 96 -12.32 -1.86 3.09
CA ASP A 96 -13.46 -1.98 2.19
C ASP A 96 -14.81 -1.80 2.89
N LYS A 97 -14.96 -2.34 4.10
CA LYS A 97 -16.17 -2.19 4.91
C LYS A 97 -16.41 -0.76 5.41
N MET A 98 -15.36 0.05 5.49
CA MET A 98 -15.40 1.41 6.03
C MET A 98 -15.43 2.46 4.93
N ASN A 99 -14.72 2.22 3.83
CA ASN A 99 -14.58 3.13 2.70
C ASN A 99 -14.36 2.34 1.38
N PRO A 100 -15.46 1.81 0.80
CA PRO A 100 -15.45 1.04 -0.45
C PRO A 100 -14.69 1.72 -1.60
N GLN A 101 -14.89 3.03 -1.76
CA GLN A 101 -14.28 3.78 -2.86
C GLN A 101 -12.75 3.86 -2.72
N SER A 102 -12.24 4.04 -1.49
CA SER A 102 -10.80 4.05 -1.24
C SER A 102 -10.19 2.66 -1.46
N ALA A 103 -10.90 1.61 -1.05
CA ALA A 103 -10.51 0.22 -1.25
C ALA A 103 -10.43 -0.13 -2.75
N ALA A 104 -11.48 0.18 -3.50
CA ALA A 104 -11.58 -0.03 -4.94
C ALA A 104 -10.46 0.68 -5.72
N ARG A 105 -10.11 1.91 -5.31
CA ARG A 105 -8.97 2.64 -5.88
C ARG A 105 -7.65 1.89 -5.69
N GLN A 106 -7.42 1.28 -4.52
CA GLN A 106 -6.21 0.49 -4.28
C GLN A 106 -6.23 -0.84 -5.04
N ALA A 107 -7.39 -1.49 -5.18
CA ALA A 107 -7.53 -2.73 -5.94
C ALA A 107 -7.08 -2.58 -7.41
N SER A 108 -7.18 -1.37 -7.97
CA SER A 108 -6.71 -1.07 -9.32
C SER A 108 -5.20 -1.29 -9.51
N ALA A 109 -4.37 -1.23 -8.45
CA ALA A 109 -2.94 -1.53 -8.56
C ALA A 109 -2.69 -3.01 -8.94
N LEU A 110 -3.58 -3.92 -8.50
CA LEU A 110 -3.54 -5.33 -8.87
C LEU A 110 -4.06 -5.60 -10.29
N SER A 111 -4.75 -4.65 -10.93
CA SER A 111 -5.33 -4.86 -12.27
C SER A 111 -4.29 -4.90 -13.41
N SER A 112 -3.10 -4.34 -13.18
CA SER A 112 -2.05 -4.15 -14.20
C SER A 112 -1.20 -5.40 -14.48
N PHE A 113 -1.61 -6.58 -13.96
CA PHE A 113 -0.81 -7.81 -13.96
C PHE A 113 -0.31 -8.23 -15.34
N ARG A 114 -1.08 -8.01 -16.42
CA ARG A 114 -0.75 -8.38 -17.81
C ARG A 114 0.57 -7.80 -18.32
N ARG A 115 1.07 -6.74 -17.70
CA ARG A 115 2.34 -6.07 -18.08
C ARG A 115 3.58 -6.76 -17.50
N TYR A 116 3.40 -7.73 -16.60
CA TYR A 116 4.48 -8.38 -15.87
C TYR A 116 4.69 -9.82 -16.34
N ASP A 117 5.76 -10.47 -15.86
CA ASP A 117 6.03 -11.88 -16.14
C ASP A 117 4.95 -12.82 -15.57
N ALA A 118 4.94 -14.06 -16.04
CA ALA A 118 3.93 -15.07 -15.67
C ALA A 118 3.84 -15.33 -14.16
N GLY A 119 4.97 -15.27 -13.44
CA GLY A 119 4.99 -15.47 -11.99
C GLY A 119 4.25 -14.35 -11.26
N ARG A 120 4.59 -13.09 -11.58
CA ARG A 120 3.89 -11.92 -11.03
C ARG A 120 2.42 -11.87 -11.44
N GLN A 121 2.10 -12.25 -12.68
CA GLN A 121 0.72 -12.36 -13.16
C GLN A 121 -0.09 -13.31 -12.28
N ALA A 122 0.41 -14.52 -12.05
CA ALA A 122 -0.28 -15.51 -11.23
C ALA A 122 -0.52 -15.01 -9.80
N LEU A 123 0.48 -14.38 -9.19
CA LEU A 123 0.38 -13.86 -7.82
C LEU A 123 -0.63 -12.71 -7.69
N MET A 124 -0.65 -11.76 -8.63
CA MET A 124 -1.63 -10.66 -8.62
C MET A 124 -3.05 -11.18 -8.88
N ARG A 125 -3.23 -12.11 -9.83
CA ARG A 125 -4.52 -12.76 -10.11
C ARG A 125 -5.03 -13.52 -8.88
N ALA A 126 -4.15 -14.22 -8.16
CA ALA A 126 -4.52 -14.91 -6.92
C ALA A 126 -5.05 -13.94 -5.85
N GLN A 127 -4.46 -12.74 -5.73
CA GLN A 127 -4.98 -11.74 -4.80
C GLN A 127 -6.30 -11.12 -5.28
N LEU A 128 -6.47 -10.88 -6.58
CA LEU A 128 -7.77 -10.43 -7.12
C LEU A 128 -8.87 -11.46 -6.87
N GLN A 129 -8.59 -12.75 -7.06
CA GLN A 129 -9.53 -13.82 -6.75
C GLN A 129 -9.85 -13.87 -5.26
N ARG A 130 -8.81 -13.76 -4.39
CA ARG A 130 -8.98 -13.67 -2.94
C ARG A 130 -9.89 -12.52 -2.52
N LEU A 131 -9.82 -11.36 -3.19
CA LEU A 131 -10.76 -10.26 -2.93
C LEU A 131 -12.19 -10.69 -3.26
N LEU A 132 -12.42 -11.25 -4.46
CA LEU A 132 -13.75 -11.70 -4.88
C LEU A 132 -14.37 -12.77 -4.00
N ASP A 133 -13.54 -13.66 -3.44
CA ASP A 133 -13.99 -14.73 -2.54
C ASP A 133 -14.27 -14.23 -1.11
N ALA A 134 -13.95 -12.97 -0.80
CA ALA A 134 -14.12 -12.43 0.53
C ALA A 134 -15.60 -12.14 0.85
N PRO A 135 -16.14 -12.67 1.96
CA PRO A 135 -17.53 -12.45 2.32
C PRO A 135 -17.78 -10.99 2.70
N GLY A 136 -18.82 -10.41 2.09
CA GLY A 136 -19.21 -9.02 2.34
C GLY A 136 -18.31 -7.98 1.65
N LEU A 137 -17.57 -8.37 0.60
CA LEU A 137 -16.88 -7.41 -0.27
C LEU A 137 -17.88 -6.41 -0.84
N SER A 138 -17.51 -5.13 -0.80
CA SER A 138 -18.30 -4.05 -1.37
C SER A 138 -18.46 -4.19 -2.88
N LYS A 139 -19.54 -3.63 -3.40
CA LYS A 139 -19.80 -3.59 -4.84
C LYS A 139 -18.69 -2.87 -5.61
N ASP A 140 -18.17 -1.75 -5.08
CA ASP A 140 -17.10 -0.98 -5.73
C ASP A 140 -15.84 -1.82 -5.92
N THR A 141 -15.37 -2.51 -4.88
CA THR A 141 -14.18 -3.36 -4.96
C THR A 141 -14.43 -4.61 -5.78
N PHE A 142 -15.62 -5.21 -5.67
CA PHE A 142 -16.03 -6.35 -6.48
C PHE A 142 -15.96 -6.04 -7.97
N GLU A 143 -16.53 -4.91 -8.41
CA GLU A 143 -16.53 -4.51 -9.82
C GLU A 143 -15.11 -4.34 -10.37
N ILE A 144 -14.22 -3.71 -9.61
CA ILE A 144 -12.81 -3.56 -10.01
C ILE A 144 -12.12 -4.91 -10.13
N ALA A 145 -12.26 -5.78 -9.12
CA ALA A 145 -11.59 -7.07 -9.09
C ALA A 145 -12.12 -8.02 -10.19
N ALA A 146 -13.45 -8.10 -10.35
CA ALA A 146 -14.09 -8.93 -11.36
C ALA A 146 -13.75 -8.47 -12.77
N ARG A 147 -13.81 -7.15 -13.04
CA ARG A 147 -13.40 -6.60 -14.34
C ARG A 147 -11.93 -6.86 -14.62
N SER A 148 -11.06 -6.75 -13.61
CA SER A 148 -9.63 -7.00 -13.77
C SER A 148 -9.32 -8.43 -14.23
N LEU A 149 -10.13 -9.41 -13.82
CA LEU A 149 -9.96 -10.83 -14.17
C LEU A 149 -10.68 -11.27 -15.46
N LYS A 150 -11.60 -10.47 -15.99
CA LYS A 150 -12.48 -10.87 -17.11
C LYS A 150 -11.84 -10.89 -18.49
N ASP A 151 -10.68 -10.27 -18.67
CA ASP A 151 -9.97 -10.24 -19.97
C ASP A 151 -8.48 -10.57 -19.85
#